data_AF-A0A7C6IBX2-F1
#
_entry.id   AF-A0A7C6IBX2-F1
#
_cell.length_a   1.000
_cell.length_b   1.000
_cell.length_c   1.000
_cell.angle_alpha   90.00
_cell.angle_beta   90.00
_cell.angle_gamma   90.00
#
_symmetry.space_group_name_H-M   'P 1'
#
loop_
_entity.id
_entity.type
_entity.pdbx_description
1 polymer ?
#
loop_
_entity_poly.entity_id
_entity_poly.type
_entity_poly.pdbx_seq_one_letter_code
_entity_poly.pdbx_strand_id
1 'polypeptide(L)'
;MRTVIGADGVRHPVSAEVEEFLAGLDNLSVRELVLVLASYSPEAMRALQLLATPDNTHVETELVRMVDAAISGVDLDYGDPFSYDEDDDDGIAAVDEVLDELERHLDQGAHPIVGQVLEHLLTRIGDLGQSSDNADALVGVAERACELYARAVEGHPDPTALARWVIAFRMEYGWPSLTLGAIAHALDDPAWVAYRDTVAALAGYAPAGDPYRDEVAAMLLELADHDGKTDAAVTLLSGGPTTYYGEIVARLQAAGQTALALHWLDRAVAAHAVGHPWQALHTTVSAPVATR
;
A
#
# COMPACT_ATOMS: atom_id res chain seq x y z
N MET A 1 14.83 -6.86 -17.65
CA MET A 1 14.41 -6.14 -18.87
C MET A 1 13.48 -5.04 -18.40
N ARG A 2 13.90 -3.79 -18.50
CA ARG A 2 13.15 -2.66 -17.95
C ARG A 2 11.84 -2.48 -18.71
N THR A 3 10.77 -2.09 -18.04
CA THR A 3 9.47 -1.79 -18.65
C THR A 3 9.03 -0.39 -18.25
N VAL A 4 8.44 0.35 -19.17
CA VAL A 4 7.82 1.67 -18.91
C VAL A 4 6.36 1.57 -19.28
N ILE A 5 5.47 2.18 -18.52
CA ILE A 5 4.03 2.16 -18.79
C ILE A 5 3.68 3.41 -19.58
N GLY A 6 3.02 3.22 -20.73
CA GLY A 6 2.50 4.31 -21.54
C GLY A 6 1.30 4.97 -20.86
N ALA A 7 0.91 6.16 -21.33
CA ALA A 7 -0.29 6.84 -20.84
C ALA A 7 -1.60 6.03 -21.04
N ASP A 8 -1.54 4.96 -21.83
CA ASP A 8 -2.62 3.98 -22.07
C ASP A 8 -2.65 2.84 -21.04
N GLY A 9 -1.78 2.87 -20.03
CA GLY A 9 -1.67 1.81 -19.02
C GLY A 9 -0.97 0.54 -19.53
N VAL A 10 -0.42 0.56 -20.74
CA VAL A 10 0.24 -0.61 -21.34
C VAL A 10 1.72 -0.64 -20.99
N ARG A 11 2.19 -1.80 -20.53
CA ARG A 11 3.62 -2.04 -20.27
C ARG A 11 4.40 -2.19 -21.56
N HIS A 12 5.26 -1.22 -21.84
CA HIS A 12 6.20 -1.25 -22.95
C HIS A 12 7.55 -1.78 -22.47
N PRO A 13 8.01 -2.95 -22.96
CA PRO A 13 9.36 -3.41 -22.69
C PRO A 13 10.39 -2.48 -23.34
N VAL A 14 11.36 -2.04 -22.56
CA VAL A 14 12.55 -1.32 -23.05
C VAL A 14 13.58 -2.36 -23.44
N SER A 15 13.97 -2.38 -24.72
CA SER A 15 15.06 -3.25 -25.16
C SER A 15 16.40 -2.71 -24.67
N ALA A 16 17.38 -3.62 -24.50
CA ALA A 16 18.73 -3.23 -24.13
C ALA A 16 19.36 -2.24 -25.14
N GLU A 17 18.98 -2.31 -26.42
CA GLU A 17 19.46 -1.35 -27.42
C GLU A 17 18.91 0.06 -27.21
N VAL A 18 17.67 0.19 -26.73
CA VAL A 18 17.07 1.50 -26.41
C VAL A 18 17.76 2.10 -25.19
N GLU A 19 18.07 1.30 -24.17
CA GLU A 19 18.83 1.78 -23.00
C GLU A 19 20.25 2.22 -23.38
N GLU A 20 20.96 1.44 -24.20
CA GLU A 20 22.30 1.79 -24.68
C GLU A 20 22.27 3.05 -25.55
N PHE A 21 21.26 3.22 -26.39
CA PHE A 21 21.05 4.42 -27.18
C PHE A 21 20.82 5.66 -26.29
N LEU A 22 19.91 5.57 -25.31
CA LEU A 22 19.62 6.68 -24.39
C LEU A 22 20.83 7.04 -23.51
N ALA A 23 21.59 6.03 -23.06
CA ALA A 23 22.81 6.24 -22.28
C ALA A 23 23.93 6.91 -23.10
N GLY A 24 23.90 6.77 -24.43
CA GLY A 24 24.85 7.42 -25.35
C GLY A 24 24.51 8.87 -25.71
N LEU A 25 23.32 9.37 -25.35
CA LEU A 25 22.91 10.74 -25.64
C LEU A 25 23.39 11.72 -24.57
N ASP A 26 23.78 12.91 -25.01
CA ASP A 26 24.03 14.03 -24.10
C ASP A 26 22.71 14.69 -23.64
N ASN A 27 22.79 15.48 -22.57
CA ASN A 27 21.61 16.11 -21.95
C ASN A 27 20.80 17.01 -22.89
N LEU A 28 21.41 17.67 -23.89
CA LEU A 28 20.67 18.48 -24.86
C LEU A 28 19.88 17.59 -25.81
N SER A 29 20.52 16.53 -26.31
CA SER A 29 19.89 15.54 -27.18
C SER A 29 18.73 14.81 -26.49
N VAL A 30 18.86 14.49 -25.20
CA VAL A 30 17.76 13.90 -24.41
C VAL A 30 16.60 14.88 -24.27
N ARG A 31 16.86 16.16 -23.99
CA ARG A 31 15.79 17.17 -23.89
C ARG A 31 15.02 17.33 -25.19
N GLU A 32 15.73 17.38 -26.31
CA GLU A 32 15.12 17.47 -27.64
C GLU A 32 14.29 16.21 -27.94
N LEU A 33 14.83 15.02 -27.63
CA LEU A 33 14.12 13.76 -27.81
C LEU A 33 12.82 13.71 -26.99
N VAL A 34 12.85 14.14 -25.72
CA VAL A 34 11.65 14.20 -24.86
C VAL A 34 10.59 15.12 -25.46
N LEU A 35 10.97 16.31 -25.95
CA LEU A 35 10.03 17.25 -26.57
C LEU A 35 9.44 16.70 -27.87
N VAL A 36 10.27 16.03 -28.69
CA VAL A 36 9.83 15.39 -29.93
C VAL A 36 8.87 14.24 -29.62
N LEU A 37 9.19 13.36 -28.66
CA LEU A 37 8.32 12.26 -28.25
C LEU A 37 6.98 12.76 -27.68
N ALA A 38 7.04 13.79 -26.84
CA ALA A 38 5.85 14.42 -26.29
C ALA A 38 4.97 15.07 -27.36
N SER A 39 5.53 15.55 -28.47
CA SER A 39 4.73 16.11 -29.57
C SER A 39 3.82 15.07 -30.24
N TYR A 40 4.12 13.78 -30.11
CA TYR A 40 3.31 12.70 -30.66
C TYR A 40 2.16 12.25 -29.73
N SER A 41 2.14 12.66 -28.46
CA SER A 41 1.07 12.35 -27.50
C SER A 41 0.63 13.60 -26.75
N PRO A 42 -0.63 14.05 -26.93
CA PRO A 42 -1.21 15.16 -26.16
C PRO A 42 -1.08 14.98 -24.65
N GLU A 43 -1.21 13.74 -24.17
CA GLU A 43 -1.12 13.34 -22.77
C GLU A 43 0.31 13.50 -22.25
N ALA A 44 1.30 13.02 -23.00
CA ALA A 44 2.72 13.18 -22.65
C ALA A 44 3.15 14.65 -22.65
N MET A 45 2.68 15.45 -23.62
CA MET A 45 2.90 16.89 -23.64
C MET A 45 2.27 17.58 -22.44
N ARG A 46 1.06 17.17 -22.04
CA ARG A 46 0.35 17.74 -20.90
C ARG A 46 1.02 17.36 -19.57
N ALA A 47 1.50 16.13 -19.41
CA ALA A 47 2.28 15.70 -18.25
C ALA A 47 3.58 16.49 -18.12
N LEU A 48 4.30 16.72 -19.23
CA LEU A 48 5.50 17.57 -19.25
C LEU A 48 5.18 19.02 -18.91
N GLN A 49 4.06 19.56 -19.41
CA GLN A 49 3.60 20.89 -19.06
C GLN A 49 3.28 20.98 -17.56
N LEU A 50 2.58 19.98 -17.01
CA LEU A 50 2.29 19.91 -15.58
C LEU A 50 3.60 19.94 -14.78
N LEU A 51 4.54 19.03 -15.08
CA LEU A 51 5.86 18.95 -14.41
C LEU A 51 6.72 20.20 -14.55
N ALA A 52 6.61 20.90 -15.69
CA ALA A 52 7.34 22.13 -15.96
C ALA A 52 6.71 23.38 -15.30
N THR A 53 5.51 23.27 -14.75
CA THR A 53 4.84 24.41 -14.12
C THR A 53 5.42 24.63 -12.71
N PRO A 54 5.99 25.81 -12.39
CA PRO A 54 6.46 26.12 -11.04
C PRO A 54 5.33 26.12 -9.99
N ASP A 55 4.06 26.10 -10.44
CA ASP A 55 2.86 26.00 -9.61
C ASP A 55 2.62 24.60 -9.03
N ASN A 56 3.38 23.54 -9.38
CA ASN A 56 3.17 22.23 -8.73
C ASN A 56 3.42 22.28 -7.23
N THR A 57 4.40 23.08 -6.76
CA THR A 57 4.59 23.33 -5.33
C THR A 57 3.38 24.06 -4.73
N HIS A 58 2.71 24.92 -5.51
CA HIS A 58 1.51 25.61 -5.06
C HIS A 58 0.31 24.66 -4.97
N VAL A 59 0.09 23.81 -5.98
CA VAL A 59 -0.96 22.79 -6.00
C VAL A 59 -0.77 21.78 -4.87
N GLU A 60 0.45 21.24 -4.70
CA GLU A 60 0.79 20.37 -3.57
C GLU A 60 0.50 21.06 -2.22
N THR A 61 0.96 22.30 -2.05
CA THR A 61 0.70 23.07 -0.82
C THR A 61 -0.79 23.31 -0.59
N GLU A 62 -1.56 23.58 -1.63
CA GLU A 62 -3.01 23.80 -1.53
C GLU A 62 -3.73 22.50 -1.13
N LEU A 63 -3.40 21.39 -1.77
CA LEU A 63 -3.95 20.07 -1.44
C LEU A 63 -3.57 19.63 -0.02
N VAL A 64 -2.34 19.85 0.41
CA VAL A 64 -1.91 19.61 1.81
C VAL A 64 -2.72 20.48 2.78
N ARG A 65 -2.96 21.75 2.46
CA ARG A 65 -3.79 22.62 3.30
C ARG A 65 -5.25 22.19 3.35
N MET A 66 -5.78 21.65 2.25
CA MET A 66 -7.12 21.06 2.22
C MET A 66 -7.19 19.83 3.12
N VAL A 67 -6.19 18.93 3.05
CA VAL A 67 -6.06 17.78 3.95
C VAL A 67 -6.02 18.23 5.41
N ASP A 68 -5.15 19.17 5.75
CA ASP A 68 -5.02 19.66 7.12
C ASP A 68 -6.32 20.29 7.63
N ALA A 69 -7.03 21.04 6.78
CA ALA A 69 -8.30 21.65 7.14
C ALA A 69 -9.39 20.59 7.36
N ALA A 70 -9.46 19.57 6.49
CA ALA A 70 -10.42 18.48 6.61
C ALA A 70 -10.18 17.67 7.90
N ILE A 71 -8.93 17.21 8.11
CA ILE A 71 -8.58 16.42 9.32
C ILE A 71 -8.77 17.23 10.60
N SER A 72 -8.47 18.53 10.60
CA SER A 72 -8.66 19.37 11.80
C SER A 72 -10.14 19.59 12.13
N GLY A 73 -11.04 19.36 11.18
CA GLY A 73 -12.49 19.43 11.37
C GLY A 73 -13.10 18.11 11.87
N VAL A 74 -12.33 17.02 11.90
CA VAL A 74 -12.80 15.73 12.40
C VAL A 74 -12.85 15.74 13.92
N ASP A 75 -14.03 15.47 14.48
CA ASP A 75 -14.25 15.34 15.92
C ASP A 75 -14.73 13.91 16.24
N LEU A 76 -13.85 13.12 16.84
CA LEU A 76 -14.13 11.72 17.21
C LEU A 76 -14.40 11.55 18.70
N ASP A 77 -14.36 12.65 19.48
CA ASP A 77 -14.63 12.65 20.91
C ASP A 77 -16.12 12.93 21.12
N TYR A 78 -16.94 11.86 21.15
CA TYR A 78 -18.35 11.94 21.59
C TYR A 78 -18.40 12.37 23.07
N GLY A 79 -18.31 13.68 23.32
CA GLY A 79 -18.23 14.26 24.66
C GLY A 79 -19.55 14.26 25.42
N ASP A 80 -20.68 13.96 24.78
CA ASP A 80 -21.99 13.94 25.42
C ASP A 80 -22.78 12.65 25.13
N PRO A 81 -22.95 11.76 26.12
CA PRO A 81 -23.81 10.58 26.01
C PRO A 81 -25.29 10.87 25.70
N PHE A 82 -25.70 12.14 25.64
CA PHE A 82 -27.07 12.59 25.42
C PHE A 82 -27.26 13.47 24.17
N SER A 83 -26.24 13.76 23.36
CA SER A 83 -26.43 14.40 22.05
C SER A 83 -26.82 13.34 21.01
N TYR A 84 -28.11 13.02 20.95
CA TYR A 84 -28.71 12.38 19.77
C TYR A 84 -29.12 13.47 18.77
N ASP A 85 -28.20 14.35 18.41
CA ASP A 85 -28.39 15.19 17.24
C ASP A 85 -27.88 14.36 16.04
N GLU A 86 -28.82 13.91 15.20
CA GLU A 86 -28.55 13.16 13.96
C GLU A 86 -27.73 13.98 12.92
N ASP A 87 -27.33 15.20 13.27
CA ASP A 87 -26.66 16.20 12.45
C ASP A 87 -25.21 16.52 12.90
N ASP A 88 -24.68 15.84 13.93
CA ASP A 88 -23.25 15.95 14.29
C ASP A 88 -22.42 15.23 13.19
N ASP A 89 -22.04 15.99 12.17
CA ASP A 89 -21.06 15.58 11.17
C ASP A 89 -19.70 15.45 11.88
N ASP A 90 -19.28 14.21 12.12
CA ASP A 90 -17.97 13.85 12.71
C ASP A 90 -16.78 14.40 11.87
N GLY A 91 -17.02 15.18 10.81
CA GLY A 91 -16.04 15.84 9.95
C GLY A 91 -15.49 14.92 8.86
N ILE A 92 -15.94 13.67 8.82
CA ILE A 92 -15.47 12.63 7.90
C ILE A 92 -15.85 12.97 6.46
N ALA A 93 -17.02 13.59 6.24
CA ALA A 93 -17.47 13.99 4.91
C ALA A 93 -16.47 14.93 4.22
N ALA A 94 -15.84 15.85 4.96
CA ALA A 94 -14.81 16.74 4.43
C ALA A 94 -13.54 15.97 4.01
N VAL A 95 -13.19 14.89 4.71
CA VAL A 95 -12.07 14.02 4.32
C VAL A 95 -12.40 13.26 3.04
N ASP A 96 -13.64 12.77 2.90
CA ASP A 96 -14.11 12.13 1.67
C ASP A 96 -14.10 13.08 0.46
N GLU A 97 -14.50 14.34 0.64
CA GLU A 97 -14.40 15.37 -0.42
C GLU A 97 -12.95 15.61 -0.86
N VAL A 98 -12.00 15.59 0.07
CA VAL A 98 -10.57 15.68 -0.26
C VAL A 98 -10.11 14.43 -1.02
N LEU A 99 -10.54 13.24 -0.62
CA LEU A 99 -10.24 11.99 -1.33
C LEU A 99 -10.81 11.99 -2.76
N ASP A 100 -12.04 12.48 -2.96
CA ASP A 100 -12.66 12.67 -4.28
C ASP A 100 -11.79 13.57 -5.17
N GLU A 101 -11.27 14.67 -4.62
CA GLU A 101 -10.43 15.60 -5.34
C GLU A 101 -9.06 14.99 -5.69
N LEU A 102 -8.45 14.26 -4.76
CA LEU A 102 -7.19 13.54 -5.00
C LEU A 102 -7.35 12.45 -6.06
N GLU A 103 -8.46 11.71 -6.03
CA GLU A 103 -8.80 10.73 -7.06
C GLU A 103 -8.96 11.38 -8.43
N ARG A 104 -9.64 12.52 -8.50
CA ARG A 104 -9.80 13.29 -9.75
C ARG A 104 -8.45 13.77 -10.31
N HIS A 105 -7.51 14.16 -9.45
CA HIS A 105 -6.16 14.52 -9.86
C HIS A 105 -5.33 13.31 -10.31
N LEU A 106 -5.52 12.17 -9.65
CA LEU A 106 -4.88 10.91 -10.01
C LEU A 106 -5.33 10.45 -11.40
N ASP A 107 -6.64 10.50 -11.68
CA ASP A 107 -7.23 10.19 -12.98
C ASP A 107 -6.73 11.12 -14.11
N GLN A 108 -6.21 12.30 -13.75
CA GLN A 108 -5.59 13.25 -14.68
C GLN A 108 -4.08 13.04 -14.85
N GLY A 109 -3.49 12.03 -14.20
CA GLY A 109 -2.09 11.67 -14.33
C GLY A 109 -1.14 12.38 -13.36
N ALA A 110 -1.65 13.02 -12.30
CA ALA A 110 -0.83 13.72 -11.30
C ALA A 110 -0.25 12.79 -10.21
N HIS A 111 0.15 11.56 -10.57
CA HIS A 111 0.58 10.50 -9.64
C HIS A 111 1.64 10.95 -8.61
N PRO A 112 2.74 11.64 -8.97
CA PRO A 112 3.76 11.98 -7.98
C PRO A 112 3.30 12.97 -6.91
N ILE A 113 2.49 13.97 -7.30
CA ILE A 113 1.98 14.99 -6.38
C ILE A 113 0.92 14.37 -5.47
N VAL A 114 -0.02 13.63 -6.06
CA VAL A 114 -1.08 12.96 -5.31
C VAL A 114 -0.49 11.93 -4.35
N GLY A 115 0.56 11.20 -4.74
CA GLY A 115 1.29 10.29 -3.86
C GLY A 115 1.82 10.98 -2.60
N GLN A 116 2.50 12.12 -2.75
CA GLN A 116 3.02 12.89 -1.61
C GLN A 116 1.90 13.42 -0.69
N VAL A 117 0.81 13.91 -1.27
CA VAL A 117 -0.33 14.39 -0.48
C VAL A 117 -1.02 13.23 0.26
N LEU A 118 -1.09 12.05 -0.35
CA LEU A 118 -1.63 10.84 0.28
C LEU A 118 -0.72 10.29 1.39
N GLU A 119 0.60 10.37 1.26
CA GLU A 119 1.52 10.07 2.37
C GLU A 119 1.25 10.97 3.58
N HIS A 120 1.05 12.26 3.33
CA HIS A 120 0.68 13.22 4.36
C HIS A 120 -0.67 12.87 4.98
N LEU A 121 -1.71 12.64 4.16
CA LEU A 121 -3.05 12.28 4.64
C LEU A 121 -3.03 11.01 5.49
N LEU A 122 -2.35 9.95 5.04
CA LEU A 122 -2.24 8.68 5.80
C LEU A 122 -1.56 8.88 7.15
N THR A 123 -0.50 9.70 7.20
CA THR A 123 0.18 10.07 8.44
C THR A 123 -0.76 10.80 9.38
N ARG A 124 -1.54 11.76 8.87
CA ARG A 124 -2.54 12.51 9.67
C ARG A 124 -3.68 11.64 10.18
N ILE A 125 -4.15 10.67 9.38
CA ILE A 125 -5.14 9.68 9.80
C ILE A 125 -4.56 8.78 10.90
N GLY A 126 -3.30 8.35 10.77
CA GLY A 126 -2.60 7.57 11.79
C GLY A 126 -2.46 8.33 13.11
N ASP A 127 -2.06 9.60 13.06
CA ASP A 127 -1.99 10.48 14.24
C ASP A 127 -3.35 10.58 14.95
N LEU A 128 -4.42 10.81 14.17
CA LEU A 128 -5.78 10.96 14.70
C LEU A 128 -6.25 9.65 15.33
N GLY A 129 -6.04 8.51 14.66
CA GLY A 129 -6.42 7.19 15.17
C GLY A 129 -5.71 6.82 16.47
N GLN A 130 -4.46 7.26 16.69
CA GLN A 130 -3.76 7.06 17.97
C GLN A 130 -4.30 7.96 19.10
N SER A 131 -4.89 9.10 18.75
CA SER A 131 -5.39 10.09 19.73
C SER A 131 -6.87 9.96 20.07
N SER A 132 -7.63 9.12 19.35
CA SER A 132 -9.10 9.08 19.44
C SER A 132 -9.62 7.69 19.82
N ASP A 133 -10.59 7.65 20.74
CA ASP A 133 -11.19 6.41 21.23
C ASP A 133 -12.14 5.76 20.20
N ASN A 134 -12.63 6.54 19.21
CA ASN A 134 -13.56 6.09 18.17
C ASN A 134 -12.93 6.07 16.77
N ALA A 135 -11.65 5.67 16.68
CA ALA A 135 -10.94 5.55 15.41
C ALA A 135 -11.63 4.62 14.39
N ASP A 136 -12.52 3.73 14.84
CA ASP A 136 -13.36 2.89 13.96
C ASP A 136 -14.19 3.71 12.95
N ALA A 137 -14.55 4.96 13.28
CA ALA A 137 -15.25 5.85 12.37
C ALA A 137 -14.41 6.24 11.14
N LEU A 138 -13.08 6.22 11.25
CA LEU A 138 -12.16 6.55 10.17
C LEU A 138 -11.88 5.39 9.21
N VAL A 139 -12.39 4.18 9.47
CA VAL A 139 -12.03 2.97 8.70
C VAL A 139 -12.31 3.16 7.20
N GLY A 140 -13.46 3.70 6.83
CA GLY A 140 -13.82 3.90 5.42
C GLY A 140 -12.87 4.84 4.69
N VAL A 141 -12.57 6.00 5.28
CA VAL A 141 -11.64 6.99 4.68
C VAL A 141 -10.19 6.49 4.67
N ALA A 142 -9.79 5.73 5.69
CA ALA A 142 -8.47 5.11 5.78
C ALA A 142 -8.25 4.06 4.69
N GLU A 143 -9.22 3.16 4.49
CA GLU A 143 -9.17 2.14 3.43
C GLU A 143 -9.10 2.81 2.06
N ARG A 144 -9.96 3.80 1.82
CA ARG A 144 -9.98 4.55 0.57
C ARG A 144 -8.68 5.32 0.32
N ALA A 145 -8.10 5.94 1.34
CA ALA A 145 -6.80 6.60 1.25
C ALA A 145 -5.67 5.61 0.88
N CYS A 146 -5.67 4.41 1.47
CA CYS A 146 -4.73 3.35 1.12
C CYS A 146 -4.89 2.88 -0.33
N GLU A 147 -6.12 2.74 -0.83
CA GLU A 147 -6.40 2.36 -2.22
C GLU A 147 -5.92 3.41 -3.23
N LEU A 148 -6.19 4.70 -2.95
CA LEU A 148 -5.69 5.80 -3.77
C LEU A 148 -4.15 5.87 -3.71
N TYR A 149 -3.55 5.63 -2.54
CA TYR A 149 -2.10 5.63 -2.41
C TYR A 149 -1.48 4.51 -3.23
N ALA A 150 -2.05 3.30 -3.18
CA ALA A 150 -1.63 2.16 -4.00
C ALA A 150 -1.63 2.51 -5.50
N ARG A 151 -2.63 3.25 -5.98
CA ARG A 151 -2.69 3.74 -7.37
C ARG A 151 -1.68 4.87 -7.64
N ALA A 152 -1.44 5.75 -6.69
CA ALA A 152 -0.53 6.90 -6.83
C ALA A 152 0.94 6.50 -6.87
N VAL A 153 1.32 5.39 -6.24
CA VAL A 153 2.72 4.91 -6.22
C VAL A 153 3.13 4.21 -7.52
N GLU A 154 2.23 3.98 -8.46
CA GLU A 154 2.59 3.39 -9.75
C GLU A 154 3.59 4.30 -10.49
N GLY A 155 4.81 3.79 -10.73
CA GLY A 155 5.88 4.56 -11.36
C GLY A 155 6.58 5.57 -10.43
N HIS A 156 6.53 5.35 -9.11
CA HIS A 156 7.19 6.19 -8.09
C HIS A 156 8.66 6.51 -8.47
N PRO A 157 9.10 7.78 -8.39
CA PRO A 157 10.43 8.19 -8.84
C PRO A 157 11.58 7.56 -8.04
N ASP A 158 11.32 7.16 -6.79
CA ASP A 158 12.25 6.42 -5.93
C ASP A 158 11.54 5.25 -5.24
N PRO A 159 11.50 4.05 -5.87
CA PRO A 159 10.85 2.88 -5.29
C PRO A 159 11.48 2.42 -3.97
N THR A 160 12.77 2.73 -3.74
CA THR A 160 13.47 2.34 -2.52
C THR A 160 13.07 3.24 -1.35
N ALA A 161 12.90 4.54 -1.59
CA ALA A 161 12.34 5.45 -0.58
C ALA A 161 10.90 5.06 -0.22
N LEU A 162 10.07 4.73 -1.22
CA LEU A 162 8.71 4.21 -1.02
C LEU A 162 8.70 2.98 -0.09
N ALA A 163 9.51 1.97 -0.39
CA ALA A 163 9.61 0.75 0.42
C ALA A 163 9.97 1.05 1.89
N ARG A 164 10.91 1.98 2.13
CA ARG A 164 11.31 2.39 3.48
C ARG A 164 10.22 3.17 4.19
N TRP A 165 9.55 4.08 3.48
CA TRP A 165 8.46 4.87 4.03
C TRP A 165 7.32 3.98 4.50
N VAL A 166 6.88 3.02 3.67
CA VAL A 166 5.80 2.09 4.06
C VAL A 166 6.16 1.26 5.27
N ILE A 167 7.39 0.73 5.37
CA ILE A 167 7.83 0.01 6.56
C ILE A 167 7.81 0.92 7.79
N ALA A 168 8.34 2.15 7.69
CA ALA A 168 8.37 3.09 8.80
C ALA A 168 6.95 3.48 9.25
N PHE A 169 6.06 3.78 8.31
CA PHE A 169 4.66 4.10 8.56
C PHE A 169 3.94 2.95 9.31
N ARG A 170 4.10 1.71 8.82
CA ARG A 170 3.50 0.54 9.47
C ARG A 170 4.06 0.33 10.88
N MET A 171 5.36 0.53 11.08
CA MET A 171 5.98 0.39 12.41
C MET A 171 5.55 1.48 13.39
N GLU A 172 5.27 2.70 12.91
CA GLU A 172 4.83 3.81 13.76
C GLU A 172 3.36 3.65 14.15
N TYR A 173 2.50 3.33 13.17
CA TYR A 173 1.05 3.39 13.37
C TYR A 173 0.37 2.02 13.47
N GLY A 174 0.80 1.00 12.71
CA GLY A 174 0.14 -0.31 12.61
C GLY A 174 -1.25 -0.30 11.97
N TRP A 175 -1.86 0.89 11.87
CA TRP A 175 -3.13 1.19 11.22
C TRP A 175 -3.09 2.66 10.76
N PRO A 176 -3.61 3.04 9.58
CA PRO A 176 -4.25 2.24 8.53
C PRO A 176 -3.41 1.09 7.96
N SER A 177 -4.07 0.02 7.49
CA SER A 177 -3.39 -1.21 7.04
C SER A 177 -2.87 -1.11 5.60
N LEU A 178 -1.73 -0.44 5.43
CA LEU A 178 -1.05 -0.35 4.14
C LEU A 178 -0.17 -1.59 3.88
N THR A 179 -0.77 -2.64 3.31
CA THR A 179 -0.11 -3.94 3.09
C THR A 179 0.96 -3.89 1.98
N LEU A 180 1.88 -4.86 1.97
CA LEU A 180 2.85 -5.05 0.90
C LEU A 180 2.19 -5.20 -0.47
N GLY A 181 1.02 -5.87 -0.53
CA GLY A 181 0.27 -6.05 -1.77
C GLY A 181 -0.11 -4.72 -2.45
N ALA A 182 -0.35 -3.67 -1.67
CA ALA A 182 -0.69 -2.35 -2.18
C ALA A 182 0.46 -1.71 -2.96
N ILE A 183 1.71 -1.95 -2.56
CA ILE A 183 2.89 -1.31 -3.17
C ILE A 183 3.75 -2.25 -4.02
N ALA A 184 3.54 -3.57 -3.94
CA ALA A 184 4.41 -4.58 -4.57
C ALA A 184 4.61 -4.35 -6.08
N HIS A 185 3.59 -3.83 -6.77
CA HIS A 185 3.64 -3.54 -8.19
C HIS A 185 4.54 -2.34 -8.55
N ALA A 186 4.84 -1.46 -7.59
CA ALA A 186 5.66 -0.27 -7.75
C ALA A 186 7.14 -0.50 -7.37
N LEU A 187 7.49 -1.65 -6.77
CA LEU A 187 8.84 -1.95 -6.31
C LEU A 187 9.70 -2.55 -7.42
N ASP A 188 10.90 -1.99 -7.61
CA ASP A 188 11.95 -2.53 -8.47
C ASP A 188 12.91 -3.48 -7.71
N ASP A 189 13.86 -4.12 -8.41
CA ASP A 189 14.77 -5.09 -7.79
C ASP A 189 15.55 -4.50 -6.59
N PRO A 190 16.16 -3.29 -6.66
CA PRO A 190 16.77 -2.64 -5.51
C PRO A 190 15.80 -2.39 -4.35
N ALA A 191 14.59 -1.91 -4.62
CA ALA A 191 13.59 -1.66 -3.59
C ALA A 191 13.13 -2.95 -2.91
N TRP A 192 12.98 -4.04 -3.66
CA TRP A 192 12.68 -5.37 -3.12
C TRP A 192 13.79 -5.89 -2.20
N VAL A 193 15.06 -5.68 -2.56
CA VAL A 193 16.18 -6.03 -1.67
C VAL A 193 16.13 -5.18 -0.41
N ALA A 194 15.96 -3.87 -0.53
CA ALA A 194 15.88 -2.97 0.61
C ALA A 194 14.70 -3.31 1.54
N TYR A 195 13.53 -3.63 0.99
CA TYR A 195 12.35 -4.03 1.76
C TYR A 195 12.64 -5.31 2.56
N ARG A 196 13.12 -6.37 1.89
CA ARG A 196 13.45 -7.65 2.54
C ARG A 196 14.53 -7.50 3.61
N ASP A 197 15.60 -6.76 3.32
CA ASP A 197 16.70 -6.53 4.27
C ASP A 197 16.23 -5.75 5.51
N THR A 198 15.37 -4.73 5.30
CA THR A 198 14.83 -3.92 6.41
C THR A 198 13.90 -4.76 7.29
N VAL A 199 12.98 -5.53 6.70
CA VAL A 199 12.08 -6.42 7.47
C VAL A 199 12.87 -7.52 8.19
N ALA A 200 13.89 -8.11 7.55
CA ALA A 200 14.74 -9.10 8.18
C ALA A 200 15.55 -8.50 9.35
N ALA A 201 16.03 -7.26 9.21
CA ALA A 201 16.70 -6.56 10.30
C ALA A 201 15.75 -6.35 11.47
N LEU A 202 14.52 -5.85 11.24
CA LEU A 202 13.50 -5.68 12.28
C LEU A 202 13.19 -7.01 13.00
N ALA A 203 13.03 -8.10 12.24
CA ALA A 203 12.76 -9.43 12.78
C ALA A 203 13.91 -9.96 13.65
N GLY A 204 15.17 -9.65 13.32
CA GLY A 204 16.34 -10.07 14.08
C GLY A 204 16.39 -9.53 15.51
N TYR A 205 15.60 -8.49 15.83
CA TYR A 205 15.57 -7.86 17.15
C TYR A 205 14.39 -8.31 18.04
N ALA A 206 13.46 -9.12 17.53
CA ALA A 206 12.23 -9.49 18.24
C ALA A 206 12.05 -11.02 18.37
N PRO A 207 11.42 -11.52 19.45
CA PRO A 207 10.93 -12.90 19.49
C PRO A 207 9.85 -13.11 18.42
N ALA A 208 9.56 -14.36 18.05
CA ALA A 208 8.51 -14.68 17.09
C ALA A 208 7.16 -14.09 17.55
N GLY A 209 6.73 -13.01 16.89
CA GLY A 209 5.48 -12.32 17.13
C GLY A 209 4.28 -13.09 16.58
N ASP A 210 3.10 -12.74 17.07
CA ASP A 210 1.83 -13.18 16.48
C ASP A 210 1.62 -12.40 15.16
N PRO A 211 1.54 -13.05 13.99
CA PRO A 211 1.41 -12.36 12.69
C PRO A 211 0.19 -11.45 12.54
N TYR A 212 -0.78 -11.51 13.43
CA TYR A 212 -1.98 -10.66 13.42
C TYR A 212 -2.01 -9.62 14.54
N ARG A 213 -0.95 -9.57 15.35
CA ARG A 213 -0.79 -8.60 16.46
C ARG A 213 0.56 -7.90 16.43
N ASP A 214 1.54 -8.47 15.75
CA ASP A 214 2.89 -7.97 15.59
C ASP A 214 3.15 -7.62 14.12
N GLU A 215 3.46 -6.35 13.87
CA GLU A 215 3.58 -5.80 12.53
C GLU A 215 4.75 -6.41 11.74
N VAL A 216 5.84 -6.75 12.44
CA VAL A 216 7.00 -7.39 11.82
C VAL A 216 6.65 -8.81 11.37
N ALA A 217 5.92 -9.57 12.19
CA ALA A 217 5.41 -10.89 11.84
C ALA A 217 4.39 -10.83 10.69
N ALA A 218 3.55 -9.79 10.63
CA ALA A 218 2.64 -9.53 9.51
C ALA A 218 3.41 -9.31 8.20
N MET A 219 4.40 -8.40 8.20
CA MET A 219 5.26 -8.14 7.04
C MET A 219 6.04 -9.38 6.57
N LEU A 220 6.52 -10.22 7.50
CA LEU A 220 7.18 -11.48 7.15
C LEU A 220 6.23 -12.50 6.51
N LEU A 221 4.98 -12.57 6.99
CA LEU A 221 3.95 -13.43 6.42
C LEU A 221 3.60 -12.97 4.99
N GLU A 222 3.39 -11.66 4.80
CA GLU A 222 3.15 -11.06 3.49
C GLU A 222 4.30 -11.33 2.50
N LEU A 223 5.56 -11.22 2.96
CA LEU A 223 6.73 -11.57 2.15
C LEU A 223 6.78 -13.05 1.80
N ALA A 224 6.44 -13.93 2.74
CA ALA A 224 6.40 -15.37 2.49
C ALA A 224 5.33 -15.73 1.45
N ASP A 225 4.15 -15.10 1.54
CA ASP A 225 3.06 -15.28 0.58
C ASP A 225 3.44 -14.74 -0.80
N HIS A 226 4.02 -13.54 -0.87
CA HIS A 226 4.49 -12.94 -2.12
C HIS A 226 5.58 -13.77 -2.80
N ASP A 227 6.56 -14.27 -2.03
CA ASP A 227 7.67 -15.08 -2.57
C ASP A 227 7.28 -16.55 -2.81
N GLY A 228 6.04 -16.96 -2.50
CA GLY A 228 5.59 -18.35 -2.60
C GLY A 228 6.30 -19.32 -1.64
N LYS A 229 6.85 -18.80 -0.53
CA LYS A 229 7.59 -19.56 0.49
C LYS A 229 6.63 -20.14 1.53
N THR A 230 5.81 -21.11 1.11
CA THR A 230 4.78 -21.70 1.96
C THR A 230 5.32 -22.25 3.28
N ASP A 231 6.49 -22.90 3.29
CA ASP A 231 7.10 -23.43 4.51
C ASP A 231 7.43 -22.33 5.55
N ALA A 232 7.83 -21.14 5.07
CA ALA A 232 8.10 -19.99 5.93
C ALA A 232 6.79 -19.44 6.53
N ALA A 233 5.73 -19.33 5.72
CA ALA A 233 4.40 -18.93 6.20
C ALA A 233 3.87 -19.93 7.24
N VAL A 234 4.00 -21.24 7.02
CA VAL A 234 3.59 -22.26 8.01
C VAL A 234 4.39 -22.13 9.32
N THR A 235 5.69 -21.85 9.23
CA THR A 235 6.53 -21.64 10.42
C THR A 235 6.06 -20.44 11.24
N LEU A 236 5.75 -19.31 10.59
CA LEU A 236 5.22 -18.11 11.26
C LEU A 236 3.86 -18.37 11.92
N LEU A 237 2.94 -18.97 11.18
CA LEU A 237 1.56 -19.23 11.62
C LEU A 237 1.46 -20.32 12.71
N SER A 238 2.50 -21.13 12.89
CA SER A 238 2.54 -22.18 13.92
C SER A 238 3.49 -21.89 15.07
N GLY A 239 4.42 -20.93 14.91
CA GLY A 239 5.45 -20.61 15.89
C GLY A 239 5.03 -19.62 16.99
N GLY A 240 3.92 -18.90 16.79
CA GLY A 240 3.41 -17.93 17.75
C GLY A 240 2.65 -18.53 18.94
N PRO A 241 2.13 -17.66 19.85
CA PRO A 241 1.30 -18.08 20.99
C PRO A 241 0.02 -18.84 20.57
N THR A 242 -0.49 -18.50 19.38
CA THR A 242 -1.65 -19.12 18.75
C THR A 242 -1.22 -19.79 17.45
N THR A 243 -1.62 -21.04 17.23
CA THR A 243 -1.43 -21.72 15.94
C THR A 243 -2.64 -21.47 15.03
N TYR A 244 -2.41 -20.85 13.87
CA TYR A 244 -3.45 -20.50 12.90
C TYR A 244 -3.68 -21.64 11.90
N TYR A 245 -4.30 -22.74 12.37
CA TYR A 245 -4.50 -23.94 11.55
C TYR A 245 -5.25 -23.70 10.23
N GLY A 246 -6.30 -22.89 10.23
CA GLY A 246 -7.08 -22.59 9.03
C GLY A 246 -6.25 -21.91 7.94
N GLU A 247 -5.47 -20.90 8.33
CA GLU A 247 -4.57 -20.12 7.47
C GLU A 247 -3.44 -20.99 6.88
N ILE A 248 -2.89 -21.90 7.70
CA ILE A 248 -1.90 -22.89 7.27
C ILE A 248 -2.49 -23.82 6.21
N VAL A 249 -3.68 -24.39 6.48
CA VAL A 249 -4.34 -25.31 5.55
C VAL A 249 -4.71 -24.63 4.25
N ALA A 250 -5.24 -23.40 4.30
CA ALA A 250 -5.60 -22.62 3.10
C ALA A 250 -4.38 -22.37 2.20
N ARG A 251 -3.25 -21.93 2.77
CA ARG A 251 -2.00 -21.69 2.01
C ARG A 251 -1.40 -22.97 1.43
N LEU A 252 -1.39 -24.06 2.21
CA LEU A 252 -0.93 -25.37 1.72
C LEU A 252 -1.79 -25.90 0.57
N GLN A 253 -3.11 -25.68 0.63
CA GLN A 253 -4.02 -26.02 -0.47
C GLN A 253 -3.76 -25.16 -1.70
N ALA A 254 -3.59 -23.85 -1.56
CA ALA A 254 -3.27 -22.95 -2.66
C ALA A 254 -1.93 -23.31 -3.34
N ALA A 255 -0.95 -23.77 -2.55
CA ALA A 255 0.34 -24.27 -3.05
C ALA A 255 0.29 -25.71 -3.63
N GLY A 256 -0.87 -26.36 -3.64
CA GLY A 256 -1.03 -27.74 -4.14
C GLY A 256 -0.45 -28.82 -3.22
N GLN A 257 -0.07 -28.50 -1.99
CA GLN A 257 0.51 -29.42 -1.02
C GLN A 257 -0.57 -30.17 -0.23
N THR A 258 -1.49 -30.85 -0.94
CA THR A 258 -2.72 -31.43 -0.36
C THR A 258 -2.46 -32.42 0.77
N ALA A 259 -1.43 -33.27 0.68
CA ALA A 259 -1.10 -34.23 1.72
C ALA A 259 -0.68 -33.55 3.03
N LEU A 260 0.10 -32.46 2.92
CA LEU A 260 0.52 -31.69 4.09
C LEU A 260 -0.64 -30.87 4.66
N ALA A 261 -1.51 -30.33 3.81
CA ALA A 261 -2.74 -29.67 4.24
C ALA A 261 -3.66 -30.61 5.05
N LEU A 262 -3.83 -31.86 4.61
CA LEU A 262 -4.59 -32.88 5.36
C LEU A 262 -3.93 -33.21 6.70
N HIS A 263 -2.60 -33.32 6.73
CA HIS A 263 -1.87 -33.54 7.98
C HIS A 263 -2.11 -32.41 9.00
N TRP A 264 -2.08 -31.15 8.55
CA TRP A 264 -2.37 -30.00 9.40
C TRP A 264 -3.84 -29.92 9.82
N LEU A 265 -4.77 -30.34 8.95
CA LEU A 265 -6.18 -30.46 9.30
C LEU A 265 -6.41 -31.51 10.40
N ASP A 266 -5.81 -32.70 10.28
CA ASP A 266 -5.89 -33.74 11.31
C ASP A 266 -5.36 -33.24 12.66
N ARG A 267 -4.26 -32.48 12.61
CA ARG A 267 -3.66 -31.85 13.79
C ARG A 267 -4.58 -30.80 14.41
N ALA A 268 -5.28 -30.02 13.60
CA ALA A 268 -6.29 -29.07 14.07
C ALA A 268 -7.48 -29.77 14.73
N VAL A 269 -7.97 -30.87 14.15
CA VAL A 269 -9.05 -31.69 14.72
C VAL A 269 -8.62 -32.26 16.07
N ALA A 270 -7.42 -32.82 16.16
CA ALA A 270 -6.88 -33.35 17.41
C ALA A 270 -6.73 -32.26 18.50
N ALA A 271 -6.41 -31.03 18.09
CA ALA A 271 -6.32 -29.87 18.97
C ALA A 271 -7.70 -29.26 19.31
N HIS A 272 -8.81 -29.82 18.81
CA HIS A 272 -10.17 -29.25 18.92
C HIS A 272 -10.26 -27.81 18.40
N ALA A 273 -9.41 -27.46 17.44
CA ALA A 273 -9.31 -26.12 16.83
C ALA A 273 -10.19 -25.95 15.58
N VAL A 274 -11.06 -26.92 15.29
CA VAL A 274 -11.98 -26.91 14.15
C VAL A 274 -13.38 -26.49 14.65
N GLY A 275 -13.86 -25.31 14.25
CA GLY A 275 -15.12 -24.71 14.73
C GLY A 275 -15.29 -23.25 14.28
N HIS A 276 -16.09 -22.43 14.98
CA HIS A 276 -16.25 -21.00 14.66
C HIS A 276 -14.91 -20.19 14.51
N PRO A 277 -13.84 -20.44 15.29
CA PRO A 277 -12.54 -19.79 15.07
C PRO A 277 -11.77 -20.27 13.83
N TRP A 278 -12.23 -21.35 13.17
CA TRP A 278 -11.71 -21.80 11.87
C TRP A 278 -12.21 -20.93 10.71
N GLN A 279 -13.36 -20.27 10.87
CA GLN A 279 -14.03 -19.48 9.83
C GLN A 279 -13.72 -17.99 9.92
N ALA A 280 -13.17 -17.52 11.03
CA ALA A 280 -12.58 -16.19 11.12
C ALA A 280 -11.24 -16.20 10.36
N LEU A 281 -11.34 -16.33 9.04
CA LEU A 281 -10.29 -15.90 8.13
C LEU A 281 -10.01 -14.45 8.52
N HIS A 282 -8.83 -14.18 9.06
CA HIS A 282 -8.35 -12.81 9.13
C HIS A 282 -8.09 -12.43 7.67
N THR A 283 -9.12 -11.89 7.02
CA THR A 283 -9.14 -11.46 5.63
C THR A 283 -8.07 -10.39 5.44
N THR A 284 -6.85 -10.83 5.18
CA THR A 284 -5.92 -10.08 4.35
C THR A 284 -6.51 -10.14 2.95
N VAL A 285 -6.92 -8.97 2.46
CA VAL A 285 -7.55 -8.75 1.16
C VAL A 285 -6.80 -9.53 0.09
N SER A 286 -7.42 -10.61 -0.42
CA SER A 286 -6.93 -11.29 -1.62
C SER A 286 -7.27 -10.41 -2.81
N ALA A 287 -6.25 -9.91 -3.51
CA ALA A 287 -6.42 -9.29 -4.82
C ALA A 287 -7.19 -10.25 -5.76
N PRO A 288 -8.15 -9.76 -6.54
CA PRO A 288 -8.89 -10.61 -7.45
C PRO A 288 -7.95 -11.22 -8.48
N VAL A 289 -8.02 -12.54 -8.61
CA VAL A 289 -7.37 -13.30 -9.68
C VAL A 289 -7.85 -12.74 -11.01
N ALA A 290 -6.97 -12.03 -11.71
CA ALA A 290 -7.19 -11.62 -13.10
C ALA A 290 -7.38 -12.90 -13.93
N THR A 291 -8.63 -13.15 -14.32
CA THR A 291 -8.98 -14.20 -15.27
C THR A 291 -8.49 -13.76 -16.65
N ARG A 292 -7.65 -14.60 -17.26
CA ARG A 292 -7.28 -14.51 -18.68
C ARG A 292 -8.43 -14.93 -19.57
#